data_AF-A0A5C7AV39-F1
#
_entry.id   AF-A0A5C7AV39-F1
#
_cell.length_a   1.000
_cell.length_b   1.000
_cell.length_c   1.000
_cell.angle_alpha   90.00
_cell.angle_beta   90.00
_cell.angle_gamma   90.00
#
_symmetry.space_group_name_H-M   'P 1'
#
loop_
_entity.id
_entity.type
_entity.pdbx_description
1 polymer ?
#
loop_
_entity_poly.entity_id
_entity_poly.type
_entity_poly.pdbx_seq_one_letter_code
_entity_poly.pdbx_strand_id
1 'polypeptide(L)'
;MNDVDVFEMPSWTPYEGSDSHEGQGSFSSYVAGWLGYLQMKPIHWIGLLIGIFGLIFSSVLDVFFGKTWILLYGIFSGIIGVFALLTGLGLFGDYLVKKAKKELQGKIKNALPHALLDDVEKFADLEVNQVKKMIINSWTSALLMINEIFLRQIRRLNFDLLYSSPELINRRITSMVYQLNGIQNTLCKAKQKETAEEITISTRIKQSALIASMMPSTLWWDAEDLKVRRQENLIACGQFTTCYNLIKYIQDLPEEYQTEKVKMLEKVLVKDWKKFEDDPLLFVKERQS
;
A
#
# COMPACT_ATOMS: atom_id res chain seq x y z
N MET A 1 -3.17 0.17 25.82
CA MET A 1 -3.88 -1.12 25.97
C MET A 1 -4.85 -1.24 24.82
N ASN A 2 -4.85 -2.39 24.16
CA ASN A 2 -5.32 -2.64 22.78
C ASN A 2 -6.76 -2.18 22.53
N ASP A 3 -6.94 -1.44 21.44
CA ASP A 3 -8.21 -0.86 20.97
C ASP A 3 -8.64 -1.57 19.67
N VAL A 4 -8.72 -2.90 19.73
CA VAL A 4 -9.16 -3.77 18.63
C VAL A 4 -10.01 -4.89 19.22
N ASP A 5 -11.10 -4.54 19.91
CA ASP A 5 -12.11 -5.54 20.24
C ASP A 5 -13.17 -5.55 19.13
N VAL A 6 -13.29 -6.73 18.52
CA VAL A 6 -14.21 -7.15 17.46
C VAL A 6 -13.88 -6.69 16.03
N PHE A 7 -12.61 -6.78 15.63
CA PHE A 7 -12.31 -7.16 14.24
C PHE A 7 -11.81 -8.60 14.26
N GLU A 8 -12.73 -9.56 14.17
CA GLU A 8 -12.35 -10.93 13.81
C GLU A 8 -11.79 -10.86 12.39
N MET A 9 -10.48 -10.96 12.25
CA MET A 9 -9.87 -11.09 10.93
C MET A 9 -10.47 -12.35 10.29
N PRO A 10 -11.05 -12.25 9.07
CA PRO A 10 -11.45 -13.45 8.35
C PRO A 10 -10.25 -14.38 8.27
N SER A 11 -10.50 -15.68 8.40
CA SER A 11 -9.46 -16.70 8.30
C SER A 11 -8.64 -16.44 7.05
N TRP A 12 -7.31 -16.36 7.20
CA TRP A 12 -6.41 -16.14 6.09
C TRP A 12 -6.75 -17.11 4.96
N THR A 13 -7.20 -16.58 3.83
CA THR A 13 -7.38 -17.33 2.61
C THR A 13 -6.17 -17.03 1.72
N PRO A 14 -5.54 -18.05 1.11
CA PRO A 14 -4.50 -17.80 0.13
C PRO A 14 -5.09 -16.91 -0.97
N TYR A 15 -4.35 -15.85 -1.30
CA TYR A 15 -4.71 -14.93 -2.37
C TYR A 15 -4.80 -15.70 -3.70
N GLU A 16 -6.01 -16.02 -4.14
CA GLU A 16 -6.31 -16.43 -5.51
C GLU A 16 -6.28 -15.16 -6.38
N GLY A 17 -5.06 -14.68 -6.61
CA GLY A 17 -4.83 -13.55 -7.49
C GLY A 17 -5.28 -13.89 -8.91
N SER A 18 -6.29 -13.18 -9.38
CA SER A 18 -6.60 -13.02 -10.79
C SER A 18 -5.33 -12.79 -11.60
N ASP A 19 -5.15 -13.57 -12.67
CA ASP A 19 -4.06 -13.56 -13.66
C ASP A 19 -3.95 -12.26 -14.48
N SER A 20 -4.24 -11.10 -13.90
CA SER A 20 -4.31 -9.82 -14.62
C SER A 20 -3.46 -8.73 -13.96
N HIS A 21 -2.15 -8.91 -13.97
CA HIS A 21 -1.20 -7.79 -13.96
C HIS A 21 -0.05 -8.08 -14.94
N GLU A 22 -0.40 -8.16 -16.22
CA GLU A 22 0.44 -7.59 -17.27
C GLU A 22 0.56 -6.09 -16.99
N GLY A 23 1.79 -5.56 -16.94
CA GLY A 23 2.02 -4.11 -16.95
C GLY A 23 2.58 -3.53 -15.67
N GLN A 24 3.83 -3.89 -15.35
CA GLN A 24 4.88 -2.94 -15.02
C GLN A 24 6.20 -3.71 -15.03
N GLY A 25 7.01 -3.49 -16.06
CA GLY A 25 8.32 -4.11 -16.17
C GLY A 25 9.19 -3.70 -14.98
N SER A 26 9.30 -4.59 -14.00
CA SER A 26 10.20 -4.44 -12.86
C SER A 26 11.61 -4.27 -13.39
N PHE A 27 12.39 -3.34 -12.82
CA PHE A 27 13.80 -3.18 -13.17
C PHE A 27 14.57 -4.51 -13.07
N SER A 28 14.13 -5.41 -12.18
CA SER A 28 14.63 -6.78 -12.06
C SER A 28 14.33 -7.68 -13.27
N SER A 29 13.18 -7.55 -13.94
CA SER A 29 12.86 -8.34 -15.14
C SER A 29 13.60 -7.84 -16.37
N TYR A 30 13.88 -6.54 -16.45
CA TYR A 30 14.75 -5.97 -17.48
C TYR A 30 16.21 -6.40 -17.30
N VAL A 31 16.73 -6.35 -16.06
CA VAL A 31 18.08 -6.82 -15.75
C VAL A 31 18.20 -8.32 -15.94
N ALA A 32 17.23 -9.13 -15.49
CA ALA A 32 17.24 -10.58 -15.69
C ALA A 32 17.09 -10.99 -17.16
N GLY A 33 16.26 -10.27 -17.94
CA GLY A 33 16.13 -10.49 -19.39
C GLY A 33 17.41 -10.16 -20.15
N TRP A 34 18.08 -9.05 -19.78
CA TRP A 34 19.37 -8.65 -20.33
C TRP A 34 20.48 -9.64 -19.95
N LEU A 35 20.51 -10.11 -18.69
CA LEU A 35 21.48 -11.10 -18.22
C LEU A 35 21.27 -12.47 -18.87
N GLY A 36 20.02 -12.89 -19.08
CA GLY A 36 19.68 -14.16 -19.74
C GLY A 36 20.00 -14.17 -21.24
N TYR A 37 20.04 -12.99 -21.88
CA TYR A 37 20.55 -12.85 -23.25
C TYR A 37 22.08 -12.96 -23.32
N LEU A 38 22.77 -12.60 -22.22
CA LEU A 38 24.21 -12.72 -22.03
C LEU A 38 24.65 -14.10 -21.49
N GLN A 39 23.75 -15.06 -21.29
CA GLN A 39 24.15 -16.42 -20.91
C GLN A 39 24.51 -17.25 -22.14
N MET A 40 25.55 -18.09 -22.00
CA MET A 40 26.06 -18.91 -23.10
C MET A 40 25.00 -19.88 -23.63
N LYS A 41 24.40 -19.57 -24.78
CA LYS A 41 23.53 -20.49 -25.50
C LYS A 41 24.34 -21.38 -26.46
N PRO A 42 23.91 -22.64 -26.67
CA PRO A 42 24.57 -23.56 -27.62
C PRO A 42 24.59 -23.02 -29.06
N ILE A 43 23.70 -22.09 -29.38
CA ILE A 43 23.63 -21.43 -30.70
C ILE A 43 24.88 -20.60 -31.04
N HIS A 44 25.61 -20.09 -30.04
CA HIS A 44 26.83 -19.33 -30.30
C HIS A 44 27.96 -20.22 -30.81
N TRP A 45 28.05 -21.45 -30.31
CA TRP A 45 29.00 -22.46 -30.76
C TRP A 45 28.65 -22.99 -32.16
N ILE A 46 27.35 -23.18 -32.42
CA ILE A 46 26.86 -23.61 -33.74
C ILE A 46 27.18 -22.55 -34.80
N GLY A 47 26.96 -21.26 -34.51
CA GLY A 47 27.30 -20.17 -35.42
C GLY A 47 28.81 -20.07 -35.73
N LEU A 48 29.66 -20.29 -34.73
CA LEU A 48 31.12 -20.31 -34.89
C LEU A 48 31.57 -21.49 -35.78
N LEU A 49 31.00 -22.68 -35.55
CA LEU A 49 31.27 -23.86 -36.38
C LEU A 49 30.81 -23.69 -37.83
N ILE A 50 29.64 -23.08 -38.05
CA ILE A 50 29.14 -22.76 -39.40
C ILE A 50 30.06 -21.77 -40.11
N GLY A 51 30.55 -20.75 -39.41
CA GLY A 51 31.51 -19.80 -39.96
C GLY A 51 32.83 -20.45 -40.37
N ILE A 52 33.40 -21.31 -39.52
CA ILE A 52 34.63 -22.06 -39.82
C ILE A 52 34.42 -23.01 -41.01
N PHE A 53 33.32 -23.76 -41.02
CA PHE A 53 33.01 -24.69 -42.11
C PHE A 53 32.80 -23.96 -43.44
N GLY A 54 32.15 -22.79 -43.40
CA GLY A 54 31.97 -21.92 -44.56
C GLY A 54 33.28 -21.38 -45.13
N LEU A 55 34.26 -21.04 -44.29
CA LEU A 55 35.60 -20.64 -44.75
C LEU A 55 36.35 -21.80 -45.41
N ILE A 56 36.28 -23.00 -44.83
CA ILE A 56 36.88 -24.21 -45.41
C ILE A 56 36.24 -24.51 -46.77
N PHE A 57 34.90 -24.43 -46.85
CA PHE A 57 34.16 -24.65 -48.09
C PHE A 57 34.51 -23.61 -49.17
N SER A 58 34.61 -22.33 -48.81
CA SER A 58 35.05 -21.25 -49.72
C SER A 58 36.46 -21.49 -50.25
N SER A 59 37.36 -22.05 -49.43
CA SER A 59 38.73 -22.39 -49.82
C SER A 59 38.80 -23.60 -50.77
N VAL A 60 37.98 -24.62 -50.55
CA VAL A 60 37.88 -25.77 -51.46
C VAL A 60 37.32 -25.36 -52.83
N LEU A 61 36.33 -24.45 -52.86
CA LEU A 61 35.78 -23.92 -54.11
C LEU A 61 36.79 -23.10 -54.92
N ASP A 62 37.68 -22.34 -54.26
CA ASP A 62 38.72 -21.56 -54.92
C ASP A 62 39.72 -22.47 -55.66
N VAL A 63 40.12 -23.58 -55.02
CA VAL A 63 41.02 -24.60 -55.61
C VAL A 63 40.37 -25.30 -56.81
N PHE A 64 39.06 -25.54 -56.77
CA PHE A 64 38.34 -26.27 -57.84
C PHE A 64 37.98 -25.40 -59.05
N PHE A 65 37.64 -24.12 -58.84
CA PHE A 65 37.15 -23.23 -59.91
C PHE A 65 38.15 -22.14 -60.33
N GLY A 66 39.32 -22.04 -59.66
CA GLY A 66 40.40 -21.12 -60.02
C GLY A 66 40.03 -19.64 -59.94
N LYS A 67 38.96 -19.30 -59.22
CA LYS A 67 38.45 -17.93 -59.06
C LYS A 67 38.15 -17.67 -57.59
N THR A 68 38.78 -16.63 -57.05
CA THR A 68 38.58 -16.25 -55.64
C THR A 68 37.28 -15.48 -55.46
N TRP A 69 36.37 -16.05 -54.68
CA TRP A 69 35.08 -15.43 -54.33
C TRP A 69 35.23 -14.57 -53.08
N ILE A 70 35.76 -13.36 -53.25
CA ILE A 70 36.07 -12.40 -52.17
C ILE A 70 34.86 -12.11 -51.27
N LEU A 71 33.64 -12.06 -51.84
CA LEU A 71 32.40 -11.83 -51.08
C LEU A 71 32.06 -12.97 -50.11
N LEU A 72 32.30 -14.23 -50.51
CA LEU A 72 32.03 -15.40 -49.68
C LEU A 72 32.95 -15.46 -48.45
N TYR A 73 34.23 -15.17 -48.66
CA TYR A 73 35.20 -15.05 -47.56
C TYR A 73 34.85 -13.91 -46.60
N GLY A 74 34.43 -12.76 -47.12
CA GLY A 74 34.00 -11.62 -46.30
C GLY A 74 32.81 -11.95 -45.41
N ILE A 75 31.81 -12.68 -45.95
CA ILE A 75 30.61 -13.07 -45.20
C ILE A 75 30.96 -14.05 -44.08
N PHE A 76 31.70 -15.12 -44.36
CA PHE A 76 32.03 -16.12 -43.33
C PHE A 76 33.02 -15.59 -42.28
N SER A 77 33.98 -14.74 -42.66
CA SER A 77 34.87 -14.05 -41.72
C SER A 77 34.09 -13.10 -40.79
N GLY A 78 33.12 -12.35 -41.33
CA GLY A 78 32.23 -11.50 -40.54
C GLY A 78 31.37 -12.29 -39.56
N ILE A 79 30.83 -13.44 -39.97
CA ILE A 79 30.07 -14.35 -39.10
C ILE A 79 30.93 -14.81 -37.93
N ILE A 80 32.16 -15.27 -38.17
CA ILE A 80 33.05 -15.72 -37.09
C ILE A 80 33.33 -14.58 -36.10
N GLY A 81 33.61 -13.37 -36.59
CA GLY A 81 33.87 -12.21 -35.73
C GLY A 81 32.70 -11.88 -34.80
N VAL A 82 31.48 -11.88 -35.32
CA VAL A 82 30.26 -11.61 -34.54
C VAL A 82 30.01 -12.70 -33.50
N PHE A 83 30.11 -13.98 -33.88
CA PHE A 83 29.88 -15.08 -32.95
C PHE A 83 30.98 -15.20 -31.90
N ALA A 84 32.25 -14.90 -32.22
CA ALA A 84 33.33 -14.86 -31.26
C ALA A 84 33.11 -13.77 -30.18
N LEU A 85 32.68 -12.57 -30.57
CA LEU A 85 32.34 -11.49 -29.63
C LEU A 85 31.18 -11.88 -28.72
N LEU A 86 30.12 -12.48 -29.27
CA LEU A 86 28.98 -12.98 -28.49
C LEU A 86 29.40 -14.07 -27.49
N THR A 87 30.28 -15.00 -27.88
CA THR A 87 30.80 -16.01 -26.93
C THR A 87 31.66 -15.39 -25.83
N GLY A 88 32.47 -14.37 -26.12
CA GLY A 88 33.27 -13.68 -25.12
C GLY A 88 32.43 -12.94 -24.09
N LEU A 89 31.39 -12.21 -24.55
CA LEU A 89 30.42 -11.57 -23.67
C LEU A 89 29.62 -12.60 -22.85
N GLY A 90 29.31 -13.76 -23.46
CA GLY A 90 28.62 -14.85 -22.78
C GLY A 90 29.41 -15.45 -21.61
N LEU A 91 30.69 -15.74 -21.84
CA LEU A 91 31.59 -16.24 -20.78
C LEU A 91 31.78 -15.22 -19.66
N PHE A 92 31.82 -13.93 -19.99
CA PHE A 92 31.91 -12.87 -19.00
C PHE A 92 30.62 -12.75 -18.16
N GLY A 93 29.45 -12.87 -18.79
CA GLY A 93 28.16 -12.93 -18.12
C GLY A 93 28.06 -14.11 -17.15
N ASP A 94 28.42 -15.30 -17.60
CA ASP A 94 28.43 -16.51 -16.76
C ASP A 94 29.41 -16.39 -15.58
N TYR A 95 30.57 -15.75 -15.78
CA TYR A 95 31.52 -15.48 -14.70
C TYR A 95 30.94 -14.53 -13.64
N LEU A 96 30.29 -13.44 -14.05
CA LEU A 96 29.66 -12.50 -13.13
C LEU A 96 28.54 -13.15 -12.30
N VAL A 97 27.69 -13.95 -12.95
CA VAL A 97 26.61 -14.69 -12.27
C VAL A 97 27.18 -15.68 -11.25
N LYS A 98 28.20 -16.45 -11.63
CA LYS A 98 28.86 -17.40 -10.71
C LYS A 98 29.52 -16.70 -9.53
N LYS A 99 30.17 -15.55 -9.75
CA LYS A 99 30.77 -14.74 -8.67
C LYS A 99 29.71 -14.20 -7.71
N ALA A 100 28.64 -13.62 -8.23
CA ALA A 100 27.53 -13.11 -7.43
C ALA A 100 26.85 -14.22 -6.60
N LYS A 101 26.61 -15.38 -7.21
CA LYS A 101 26.05 -16.56 -6.51
C LYS A 101 26.97 -17.02 -5.38
N LYS A 102 28.28 -17.09 -5.61
CA LYS A 102 29.27 -17.52 -4.61
C LYS A 102 29.38 -16.54 -3.44
N GLU A 103 29.38 -15.23 -3.71
CA GLU A 103 29.41 -14.21 -2.66
C GLU A 103 28.12 -14.21 -1.83
N LEU A 104 26.96 -14.35 -2.48
CA LEU A 104 25.67 -14.43 -1.80
C LEU A 104 25.59 -15.67 -0.91
N GLN A 105 25.94 -16.86 -1.44
CA GLN A 105 25.96 -18.10 -0.68
C GLN A 105 26.94 -18.03 0.51
N GLY A 106 28.11 -17.41 0.32
CA GLY A 106 29.09 -17.21 1.40
C GLY A 106 28.55 -16.31 2.51
N LYS A 107 27.88 -15.19 2.17
CA LYS A 107 27.29 -14.28 3.16
C LYS A 107 26.11 -14.91 3.90
N ILE A 108 25.25 -15.65 3.19
CA ILE A 108 24.11 -16.37 3.79
C ILE A 108 24.62 -17.44 4.78
N LYS A 109 25.60 -18.25 4.36
CA LYS A 109 26.16 -19.31 5.21
C LYS A 109 26.85 -18.77 6.49
N ASN A 110 27.43 -17.58 6.42
CA ASN A 110 28.09 -16.95 7.56
C ASN A 110 27.12 -16.19 8.49
N ALA A 111 25.95 -15.79 7.99
CA ALA A 111 24.97 -15.02 8.75
C ALA A 111 23.89 -15.90 9.42
N LEU A 112 23.67 -17.13 8.94
CA LEU A 112 22.66 -18.03 9.48
C LEU A 112 23.24 -19.06 10.47
N PRO A 113 22.55 -19.33 11.60
CA PRO A 113 22.86 -20.46 12.48
C PRO A 113 22.82 -21.79 11.73
N HIS A 114 23.73 -22.72 12.07
CA HIS A 114 23.84 -24.02 11.39
C HIS A 114 22.53 -24.84 11.34
N ALA A 115 21.61 -24.63 12.27
CA ALA A 115 20.30 -25.28 12.32
C ALA A 115 19.35 -24.88 11.17
N LEU A 116 19.57 -23.75 10.50
CA LEU A 116 18.73 -23.27 9.39
C LEU A 116 19.33 -23.56 8.02
N LEU A 117 20.56 -24.11 7.95
CA LEU A 117 21.23 -24.38 6.67
C LEU A 117 20.56 -25.53 5.90
N ASP A 118 20.12 -26.58 6.60
CA ASP A 118 19.43 -27.74 5.99
C ASP A 118 18.06 -27.36 5.41
N ASP A 119 17.39 -26.37 6.00
CA ASP A 119 16.13 -25.87 5.48
C ASP A 119 16.36 -24.95 4.27
N VAL A 120 17.40 -24.12 4.27
CA VAL A 120 17.78 -23.28 3.12
C VAL A 120 18.12 -24.12 1.88
N GLU A 121 18.72 -25.29 2.06
CA GLU A 121 18.98 -26.23 0.96
C GLU A 121 17.67 -26.78 0.36
N LYS A 122 16.66 -27.08 1.20
CA LYS A 122 15.30 -27.42 0.73
C LYS A 122 14.58 -26.25 0.07
N PHE A 123 14.82 -25.01 0.52
CA PHE A 123 14.30 -23.80 -0.12
C PHE A 123 15.00 -23.47 -1.44
N ALA A 124 16.23 -23.94 -1.66
CA ALA A 124 16.96 -23.75 -2.91
C ALA A 124 16.42 -24.61 -4.06
N ASP A 125 15.75 -25.72 -3.74
CA ASP A 125 15.08 -26.61 -4.69
C ASP A 125 13.65 -26.15 -5.07
N LEU A 126 13.10 -25.17 -4.36
CA LEU A 126 11.83 -24.57 -4.76
C LEU A 126 12.02 -23.76 -6.04
N GLU A 127 11.07 -23.89 -6.96
CA GLU A 127 11.05 -23.08 -8.17
C GLU A 127 11.23 -21.61 -7.80
N VAL A 128 12.22 -20.96 -8.40
CA VAL A 128 12.59 -19.55 -8.15
C VAL A 128 11.35 -18.63 -8.18
N ASN A 129 10.33 -19.00 -8.96
CA ASN A 129 9.05 -18.32 -9.04
C ASN A 129 8.21 -18.38 -7.74
N GLN A 130 8.23 -19.47 -6.99
CA GLN A 130 7.50 -19.62 -5.72
C GLN A 130 8.13 -18.76 -4.62
N VAL A 131 9.45 -18.85 -4.46
CA VAL A 131 10.20 -18.02 -3.50
C VAL A 131 10.03 -16.54 -3.83
N LYS A 132 10.07 -16.18 -5.11
CA LYS A 132 9.79 -14.82 -5.58
C LYS A 132 8.39 -14.35 -5.19
N LYS A 133 7.35 -15.16 -5.41
CA LYS A 133 5.96 -14.82 -5.04
C LYS A 133 5.83 -14.61 -3.54
N MET A 134 6.42 -15.48 -2.71
CA MET A 134 6.38 -15.33 -1.25
C MET A 134 7.07 -14.05 -0.79
N ILE A 135 8.27 -13.74 -1.30
CA ILE A 135 9.00 -12.52 -0.95
C ILE A 135 8.21 -11.29 -1.37
N ILE A 136 7.68 -11.24 -2.59
CA ILE A 136 6.87 -10.10 -3.06
C ILE A 136 5.64 -9.92 -2.16
N ASN A 137 4.92 -10.99 -1.83
CA ASN A 137 3.77 -10.91 -0.96
C ASN A 137 4.14 -10.41 0.44
N SER A 138 5.24 -10.88 1.02
CA SER A 138 5.73 -10.40 2.32
C SER A 138 6.14 -8.93 2.26
N TRP A 139 6.79 -8.47 1.19
CA TRP A 139 7.16 -7.07 1.00
C TRP A 139 5.95 -6.16 0.79
N THR A 140 4.98 -6.58 -0.02
CA THR A 140 3.74 -5.82 -0.26
C THR A 140 2.93 -5.69 1.03
N SER A 141 2.78 -6.78 1.80
CA SER A 141 2.13 -6.75 3.11
C SER A 141 2.85 -5.85 4.11
N ALA A 142 4.19 -5.91 4.14
CA ALA A 142 4.99 -5.02 4.97
C ALA A 142 4.80 -3.55 4.56
N LEU A 143 4.80 -3.24 3.27
CA LEU A 143 4.57 -1.88 2.76
C LEU A 143 3.16 -1.35 3.10
N LEU A 144 2.13 -2.19 3.01
CA LEU A 144 0.77 -1.83 3.42
C LEU A 144 0.71 -1.52 4.92
N MET A 145 1.27 -2.40 5.77
CA MET A 145 1.35 -2.19 7.20
C MET A 145 2.17 -0.93 7.55
N ILE A 146 3.27 -0.71 6.85
CA ILE A 146 4.14 0.47 7.02
C ILE A 146 3.38 1.75 6.66
N ASN A 147 2.60 1.76 5.57
CA ASN A 147 1.74 2.90 5.23
C ASN A 147 0.73 3.21 6.33
N GLU A 148 0.07 2.18 6.88
CA GLU A 148 -0.86 2.36 7.99
C GLU A 148 -0.17 2.92 9.25
N ILE A 149 1.04 2.44 9.58
CA ILE A 149 1.83 2.93 10.70
C ILE A 149 2.26 4.39 10.45
N PHE A 150 2.70 4.74 9.23
CA PHE A 150 3.09 6.09 8.88
C PHE A 150 1.91 7.07 8.97
N LEU A 151 0.75 6.70 8.43
CA LEU A 151 -0.45 7.55 8.51
C LEU A 151 -0.87 7.77 9.97
N ARG A 152 -0.80 6.73 10.80
CA ARG A 152 -1.08 6.84 12.24
C ARG A 152 -0.09 7.77 12.93
N GLN A 153 1.19 7.66 12.61
CA GLN A 153 2.23 8.49 13.18
C GLN A 153 2.11 9.96 12.74
N ILE A 154 1.86 10.22 11.46
CA ILE A 154 1.61 11.58 10.94
C ILE A 154 0.40 12.19 11.63
N ARG A 155 -0.69 11.42 11.77
CA ARG A 155 -1.88 11.86 12.50
C ARG A 155 -1.52 12.21 13.95
N ARG A 156 -0.77 11.36 14.64
CA ARG A 156 -0.33 11.61 16.03
C ARG A 156 0.48 12.91 16.13
N LEU A 157 1.49 13.09 15.27
CA LEU A 157 2.32 14.30 15.26
C LEU A 157 1.50 15.58 15.00
N ASN A 158 0.54 15.51 14.07
CA ASN A 158 -0.36 16.64 13.81
C ASN A 158 -1.24 16.97 15.03
N PHE A 159 -1.79 15.96 15.71
CA PHE A 159 -2.56 16.16 16.94
C PHE A 159 -1.67 16.69 18.08
N ASP A 160 -0.46 16.14 18.26
CA ASP A 160 0.49 16.58 19.25
C ASP A 160 0.83 18.06 19.04
N LEU A 161 1.08 18.49 17.80
CA LEU A 161 1.32 19.89 17.45
C LEU A 161 0.09 20.76 17.77
N LEU A 162 -1.09 20.37 17.30
CA LEU A 162 -2.35 21.12 17.46
C LEU A 162 -2.73 21.34 18.94
N TYR A 163 -2.47 20.33 19.79
CA TYR A 163 -2.85 20.36 21.20
C TYR A 163 -1.74 20.87 22.13
N SER A 164 -0.48 20.85 21.71
CA SER A 164 0.64 21.41 22.50
C SER A 164 0.81 22.92 22.31
N SER A 165 0.35 23.49 21.20
CA SER A 165 0.47 24.94 20.94
C SER A 165 -0.36 25.78 21.91
N PRO A 166 0.27 26.69 22.70
CA PRO A 166 -0.45 27.59 23.60
C PRO A 166 -1.37 28.58 22.87
N GLU A 167 -0.97 29.02 21.67
CA GLU A 167 -1.73 29.95 20.83
C GLU A 167 -3.10 29.42 20.37
N LEU A 168 -3.26 28.09 20.40
CA LEU A 168 -4.47 27.39 19.96
C LEU A 168 -5.37 27.01 21.14
N ILE A 169 -4.99 27.36 22.38
CA ILE A 169 -5.86 27.25 23.55
C ILE A 169 -7.09 28.12 23.30
N ASN A 170 -8.27 27.59 23.62
CA ASN A 170 -9.56 28.24 23.34
C ASN A 170 -9.75 28.64 21.86
N ARG A 171 -9.17 27.86 20.91
CA ARG A 171 -9.43 28.00 19.46
C ARG A 171 -9.62 26.67 18.72
N ARG A 172 -9.72 25.55 19.45
CA ARG A 172 -9.73 24.20 18.88
C ARG A 172 -10.78 23.33 19.55
N ILE A 173 -11.38 22.45 18.75
CA ILE A 173 -12.33 21.45 19.24
C ILE A 173 -12.24 20.18 18.37
N THR A 174 -12.32 19.01 19.01
CA THR A 174 -12.29 17.73 18.31
C THR A 174 -13.65 17.05 18.36
N SER A 175 -14.19 16.77 17.18
CA SER A 175 -15.45 16.05 16.98
C SER A 175 -15.16 14.67 16.39
N MET A 176 -15.54 13.61 17.10
CA MET A 176 -15.23 12.22 16.74
C MET A 176 -16.52 11.46 16.47
N VAL A 177 -16.55 10.66 15.39
CA VAL A 177 -17.75 9.95 14.92
C VAL A 177 -18.35 9.00 15.97
N TYR A 178 -17.53 8.43 16.85
CA TYR A 178 -17.97 7.51 17.90
C TYR A 178 -18.44 8.20 19.19
N GLN A 179 -18.28 9.53 19.30
CA GLN A 179 -18.48 10.24 20.57
C GLN A 179 -19.91 10.11 21.13
N LEU A 180 -20.91 10.14 20.24
CA LEU A 180 -22.33 10.15 20.59
C LEU A 180 -23.04 8.82 20.28
N ASN A 181 -22.30 7.74 19.97
CA ASN A 181 -22.90 6.46 19.55
C ASN A 181 -23.51 5.62 20.70
N GLY A 182 -23.37 6.06 21.95
CA GLY A 182 -23.91 5.37 23.13
C GLY A 182 -23.14 4.12 23.57
N ILE A 183 -22.05 3.73 22.89
CA ILE A 183 -21.17 2.64 23.30
C ILE A 183 -20.11 3.20 24.26
N GLN A 184 -20.00 2.57 25.43
CA GLN A 184 -18.99 2.94 26.42
C GLN A 184 -17.65 2.25 26.11
N ASN A 185 -16.73 2.95 25.44
CA ASN A 185 -15.31 2.61 25.45
C ASN A 185 -14.52 3.50 26.42
N THR A 186 -13.26 3.18 26.70
CA THR A 186 -12.40 3.93 27.63
C THR A 186 -12.29 5.42 27.26
N LEU A 187 -12.32 5.76 25.96
CA LEU A 187 -12.29 7.13 25.45
C LEU A 187 -13.64 7.86 25.62
N CYS A 188 -14.77 7.17 25.41
CA CYS A 188 -16.11 7.68 25.61
C CYS A 188 -16.41 7.90 27.09
N LYS A 189 -15.91 7.06 28.00
CA LYS A 189 -16.14 7.24 29.46
C LYS A 189 -15.55 8.54 30.02
N ALA A 190 -14.43 9.00 29.47
CA ALA A 190 -13.84 10.28 29.87
C ALA A 190 -14.63 11.47 29.30
N LYS A 191 -14.98 11.44 28.00
CA LYS A 191 -15.69 12.55 27.33
C LYS A 191 -17.21 12.60 27.58
N GLN A 192 -17.87 11.48 27.89
CA GLN A 192 -19.32 11.42 28.16
C GLN A 192 -19.68 11.84 29.59
N LYS A 193 -18.71 11.91 30.51
CA LYS A 193 -18.92 12.52 31.84
C LYS A 193 -19.14 14.02 31.78
N GLU A 194 -18.64 14.65 30.72
CA GLU A 194 -18.73 16.08 30.49
C GLU A 194 -19.91 16.35 29.53
N THR A 195 -21.11 16.44 30.10
CA THR A 195 -22.34 16.77 29.39
C THR A 195 -22.47 18.27 29.23
N ALA A 196 -22.81 18.74 28.03
CA ALA A 196 -23.28 20.11 27.85
C ALA A 196 -24.54 20.34 28.71
N GLU A 197 -24.62 21.49 29.35
CA GLU A 197 -25.80 21.86 30.12
C GLU A 197 -27.01 21.95 29.19
N GLU A 198 -28.17 21.51 29.69
CA GLU A 198 -29.47 21.52 29.00
C GLU A 198 -29.58 20.64 27.73
N ILE A 199 -28.62 19.75 27.47
CA ILE A 199 -28.65 18.85 26.31
C ILE A 199 -28.89 17.40 26.71
N THR A 200 -29.88 16.76 26.08
CA THR A 200 -30.12 15.32 26.19
C THR A 200 -29.76 14.61 24.89
N ILE A 201 -28.96 13.54 24.96
CA ILE A 201 -28.64 12.76 23.76
C ILE A 201 -29.75 11.73 23.52
N SER A 202 -30.60 12.00 22.53
CA SER A 202 -31.73 11.13 22.17
C SER A 202 -31.26 9.76 21.63
N THR A 203 -32.12 8.74 21.74
CA THR A 203 -31.84 7.40 21.20
C THR A 203 -31.62 7.42 19.68
N ARG A 204 -32.33 8.31 18.95
CA ARG A 204 -32.19 8.46 17.49
C ARG A 204 -30.81 8.97 17.11
N ILE A 205 -30.28 9.97 17.83
CA ILE A 205 -28.92 10.47 17.64
C ILE A 205 -27.90 9.37 17.90
N LYS A 206 -28.07 8.59 18.98
CA LYS A 206 -27.17 7.46 19.29
C LYS A 206 -27.16 6.41 18.18
N GLN A 207 -28.33 6.05 17.66
CA GLN A 207 -28.46 5.10 16.55
C GLN A 207 -27.79 5.62 15.27
N SER A 208 -28.01 6.89 14.93
CA SER A 208 -27.38 7.50 13.75
C SER A 208 -25.86 7.54 13.88
N ALA A 209 -25.34 7.95 15.05
CA ALA A 209 -23.92 7.93 15.37
C ALA A 209 -23.35 6.50 15.37
N LEU A 210 -24.12 5.50 15.80
CA LEU A 210 -23.70 4.10 15.77
C LEU A 210 -23.50 3.61 14.34
N ILE A 211 -24.48 3.83 13.46
CA ILE A 211 -24.39 3.49 12.02
C ILE A 211 -23.16 4.17 11.39
N ALA A 212 -22.94 5.45 11.70
CA ALA A 212 -21.77 6.20 11.23
C ALA A 212 -20.45 5.63 11.75
N SER A 213 -20.38 5.27 13.04
CA SER A 213 -19.15 4.78 13.68
C SER A 213 -18.72 3.38 13.21
N MET A 214 -19.66 2.61 12.64
CA MET A 214 -19.41 1.31 12.03
C MET A 214 -18.87 1.40 10.59
N MET A 215 -18.61 2.61 10.06
CA MET A 215 -18.05 2.76 8.72
C MET A 215 -16.63 2.18 8.66
N PRO A 216 -16.32 1.30 7.69
CA PRO A 216 -14.96 0.84 7.47
C PRO A 216 -14.05 2.00 7.03
N SER A 217 -12.73 1.82 7.14
CA SER A 217 -11.75 2.84 6.71
C SER A 217 -11.67 3.03 5.18
N THR A 218 -12.48 2.30 4.42
CA THR A 218 -12.61 2.38 2.96
C THR A 218 -13.69 3.39 2.57
N LEU A 219 -13.36 4.31 1.66
CA LEU A 219 -14.25 5.39 1.19
C LEU A 219 -15.37 4.92 0.24
N TRP A 220 -15.42 3.62 -0.08
CA TRP A 220 -16.37 3.06 -1.04
C TRP A 220 -17.63 2.58 -0.32
N TRP A 221 -18.80 2.97 -0.83
CA TRP A 221 -20.11 2.56 -0.29
C TRP A 221 -20.58 1.28 -0.96
N ASP A 222 -20.93 0.27 -0.17
CA ASP A 222 -21.50 -0.98 -0.68
C ASP A 222 -23.05 -1.01 -0.64
N ALA A 223 -23.63 -2.12 -1.07
CA ALA A 223 -25.09 -2.29 -1.09
C ALA A 223 -25.69 -2.31 0.33
N GLU A 224 -24.96 -2.81 1.32
CA GLU A 224 -25.34 -2.80 2.73
C GLU A 224 -25.34 -1.38 3.30
N ASP A 225 -24.35 -0.56 2.93
CA ASP A 225 -24.23 0.84 3.32
C ASP A 225 -25.38 1.69 2.79
N LEU A 226 -25.83 1.42 1.57
CA LEU A 226 -26.99 2.08 0.97
C LEU A 226 -28.28 1.72 1.71
N LYS A 227 -28.47 0.45 2.11
CA LYS A 227 -29.66 0.00 2.86
C LYS A 227 -29.81 0.73 4.19
N VAL A 228 -28.71 0.97 4.91
CA VAL A 228 -28.73 1.66 6.21
C VAL A 228 -28.51 3.17 6.10
N ARG A 229 -28.43 3.71 4.86
CA ARG A 229 -28.12 5.12 4.60
C ARG A 229 -26.86 5.58 5.34
N ARG A 230 -25.79 4.76 5.31
CA ARG A 230 -24.58 5.00 6.13
C ARG A 230 -23.93 6.34 5.85
N GLN A 231 -23.84 6.71 4.56
CA GLN A 231 -23.28 8.00 4.16
C GLN A 231 -24.04 9.18 4.77
N GLU A 232 -25.36 9.14 4.73
CA GLU A 232 -26.20 10.21 5.30
C GLU A 232 -26.06 10.28 6.81
N ASN A 233 -26.04 9.11 7.49
CA ASN A 233 -25.78 9.03 8.92
C ASN A 233 -24.39 9.53 9.29
N LEU A 234 -23.37 9.30 8.45
CA LEU A 234 -22.02 9.82 8.67
C LEU A 234 -21.98 11.35 8.59
N ILE A 235 -22.63 11.93 7.58
CA ILE A 235 -22.72 13.39 7.41
C ILE A 235 -23.48 14.00 8.59
N ALA A 236 -24.65 13.45 8.91
CA ALA A 236 -25.46 13.88 10.05
C ALA A 236 -24.66 13.77 11.35
N CYS A 237 -23.94 12.67 11.57
CA CYS A 237 -23.08 12.47 12.73
C CYS A 237 -22.02 13.54 12.86
N GLY A 238 -21.37 13.93 11.77
CA GLY A 238 -20.46 15.08 11.76
C GLY A 238 -21.15 16.38 12.17
N GLN A 239 -22.36 16.63 11.66
CA GLN A 239 -23.12 17.85 11.95
C GLN A 239 -23.56 17.93 13.42
N PHE A 240 -24.30 16.93 13.93
CA PHE A 240 -24.82 16.99 15.30
C PHE A 240 -23.69 16.83 16.33
N THR A 241 -22.64 16.05 16.06
CA THR A 241 -21.50 15.93 17.00
C THR A 241 -20.75 17.26 17.10
N THR A 242 -20.59 17.96 15.98
CA THR A 242 -20.00 19.29 15.97
C THR A 242 -20.87 20.30 16.69
N CYS A 243 -22.19 20.28 16.47
CA CYS A 243 -23.14 21.13 17.19
C CYS A 243 -23.05 20.92 18.71
N TYR A 244 -23.13 19.67 19.17
CA TYR A 244 -22.97 19.29 20.57
C TYR A 244 -21.67 19.81 21.17
N ASN A 245 -20.56 19.54 20.49
CA ASN A 245 -19.24 19.92 20.96
C ASN A 245 -19.10 21.45 21.03
N LEU A 246 -19.60 22.18 20.03
CA LEU A 246 -19.55 23.65 20.04
C LEU A 246 -20.36 24.26 21.18
N ILE A 247 -21.55 23.72 21.48
CA ILE A 247 -22.35 24.20 22.61
C ILE A 247 -21.57 24.02 23.90
N LYS A 248 -21.11 22.80 24.15
CA LYS A 248 -20.29 22.49 25.33
C LYS A 248 -19.07 23.40 25.44
N TYR A 249 -18.36 23.56 24.33
CA TYR A 249 -17.18 24.39 24.27
C TYR A 249 -17.45 25.84 24.61
N ILE A 250 -18.57 26.40 24.13
CA ILE A 250 -18.98 27.76 24.48
C ILE A 250 -19.31 27.87 25.98
N GLN A 251 -19.95 26.86 26.56
CA GLN A 251 -20.25 26.81 28.00
C GLN A 251 -18.97 26.72 28.85
N ASP A 252 -17.96 26.00 28.37
CA ASP A 252 -16.65 25.85 29.02
C ASP A 252 -15.70 27.05 28.78
N LEU A 253 -16.06 28.00 27.90
CA LEU A 253 -15.20 29.16 27.61
C LEU A 253 -15.10 30.10 28.80
N PRO A 254 -13.90 30.63 29.11
CA PRO A 254 -13.72 31.69 30.09
C PRO A 254 -14.59 32.92 29.78
N GLU A 255 -15.04 33.62 30.82
CA GLU A 255 -15.97 34.76 30.72
C GLU A 255 -15.46 35.87 29.77
N GLU A 256 -14.14 36.06 29.71
CA GLU A 256 -13.49 37.01 28.78
C GLU A 256 -13.77 36.74 27.29
N TYR A 257 -14.10 35.49 26.92
CA TYR A 257 -14.45 35.11 25.54
C TYR A 257 -15.97 35.02 25.30
N GLN A 258 -16.80 35.15 26.34
CA GLN A 258 -18.26 35.05 26.24
C GLN A 258 -18.90 36.36 25.76
N THR A 259 -18.52 36.79 24.57
CA THR A 259 -19.12 37.96 23.90
C THR A 259 -20.60 37.71 23.55
N GLU A 260 -21.37 38.78 23.34
CA GLU A 260 -22.79 38.66 22.96
C GLU A 260 -23.00 37.82 21.69
N LYS A 261 -22.05 37.88 20.74
CA LYS A 261 -22.08 37.05 19.53
C LYS A 261 -21.93 35.56 19.84
N VAL A 262 -21.08 35.22 20.80
CA VAL A 262 -20.86 33.82 21.24
C VAL A 262 -22.10 33.29 21.95
N LYS A 263 -22.72 34.09 22.82
CA LYS A 263 -23.98 33.73 23.48
C LYS A 263 -25.14 33.60 22.48
N MET A 264 -25.19 34.46 21.47
CA MET A 264 -26.16 34.34 20.39
C MET A 264 -25.94 33.07 19.57
N LEU A 265 -24.69 32.72 19.27
CA LEU A 265 -24.34 31.48 18.58
C LEU A 265 -24.77 30.25 19.40
N GLU A 266 -24.53 30.23 20.70
CA GLU A 266 -24.98 29.15 21.59
C GLU A 266 -26.50 28.94 21.47
N LYS A 267 -27.29 30.02 21.55
CA LYS A 267 -28.76 29.95 21.39
C LYS A 267 -29.18 29.36 20.05
N VAL A 268 -28.48 29.70 18.96
CA VAL A 268 -28.73 29.12 17.63
C VAL A 268 -28.40 27.62 17.62
N LEU A 269 -27.25 27.24 18.18
CA LEU A 269 -26.82 25.85 18.24
C LEU A 269 -27.77 24.99 19.07
N VAL A 270 -28.23 25.48 20.24
CA VAL A 270 -29.24 24.79 21.07
C VAL A 270 -30.56 24.63 20.31
N LYS A 271 -30.97 25.63 19.52
CA LYS A 271 -32.16 25.51 18.67
C LYS A 271 -31.97 24.47 17.57
N ASP A 272 -30.81 24.41 16.94
CA ASP A 272 -30.50 23.41 15.92
C ASP A 272 -30.35 22.01 16.53
N TRP A 273 -29.85 21.91 17.76
CA TRP A 273 -29.82 20.66 18.53
C TRP A 273 -31.21 20.06 18.71
N LYS A 274 -32.20 20.86 19.11
CA LYS A 274 -33.60 20.40 19.24
C LYS A 274 -34.14 19.83 17.92
N LYS A 275 -33.76 20.40 16.78
CA LYS A 275 -34.13 19.84 15.46
C LYS A 275 -33.48 18.48 15.20
N PHE A 276 -32.21 18.30 15.60
CA PHE A 276 -31.54 17.00 15.51
C PHE A 276 -32.15 15.94 16.43
N GLU A 277 -32.68 16.33 17.59
CA GLU A 277 -33.39 15.43 18.49
C GLU A 277 -34.65 14.86 17.82
N ASP A 278 -35.37 15.68 17.08
CA ASP A 278 -36.56 15.29 16.31
C ASP A 278 -36.18 14.39 15.12
N ASP A 279 -35.25 14.84 14.26
CA ASP A 279 -34.76 14.10 13.10
C ASP A 279 -33.25 14.33 12.89
N PRO A 280 -32.38 13.35 13.23
CA PRO A 280 -30.94 13.48 13.05
C PRO A 280 -30.51 13.76 11.60
N LEU A 281 -31.33 13.39 10.62
CA LEU A 281 -31.03 13.53 9.19
C LEU A 281 -31.60 14.82 8.57
N LEU A 282 -32.24 15.70 9.35
CA LEU A 282 -32.97 16.87 8.85
C LEU A 282 -32.15 17.71 7.86
N PHE A 283 -30.98 18.20 8.29
CA PHE A 283 -30.13 19.06 7.44
C PHE A 283 -29.46 18.32 6.29
N VAL A 284 -29.41 16.99 6.31
CA VAL A 284 -28.94 16.20 5.17
C VAL A 284 -30.01 16.20 4.07
N LYS A 285 -31.28 16.04 4.47
CA LYS A 285 -32.43 16.08 3.54
C LYS A 285 -32.61 17.46 2.92
N GLU A 286 -32.52 18.53 3.71
CA GLU A 286 -32.65 19.91 3.23
C GLU A 286 -31.58 20.31 2.20
N ARG A 287 -30.40 19.66 2.20
CA ARG A 287 -29.36 19.91 1.20
C ARG A 287 -29.65 19.21 -0.13
N GLN A 288 -30.42 18.14 -0.11
CA GLN A 288 -30.70 17.31 -1.28
C GLN A 288 -31.97 17.76 -2.04
N SER A 289 -32.78 18.63 -1.43
CA SER A 289 -33.95 19.28 -2.03
C SER A 289 -33.59 20.60 -2.71
#